data_AF-A0A2I3BPH9-F1
#
_entry.id   AF-A0A2I3BPH9-F1
#
_cell.length_a   1.000
_cell.length_b   1.000
_cell.length_c   1.000
_cell.angle_alpha   90.00
_cell.angle_beta   90.00
_cell.angle_gamma   90.00
#
_symmetry.space_group_name_H-M   'P 1'
#
loop_
_entity.id
_entity.type
_entity.pdbx_description
1 polymer ?
#
loop_
_entity_poly.entity_id
_entity_poly.type
_entity_poly.pdbx_seq_one_letter_code
_entity_poly.pdbx_strand_id
1 'polypeptide(L)'
;MGNLLKVLTCTDLEQGPNFFLDFENAQPTESEKEIYNQVNVVLKDAEGILEDLQSYRGAGHEIREAIQHPADEKLQEKAWGAVVPLVGKLKKFYEFSQRLEAALRGLLGALTST
;
A
#
# COMPACT_ATOMS: atom_id res chain seq x y z
N MET A 1 -4.34 -0.17 -28.89
CA MET A 1 -4.28 -1.64 -28.70
C MET A 1 -3.13 -2.34 -29.44
N GLY A 2 -2.67 -1.87 -30.61
CA GLY A 2 -1.57 -2.53 -31.35
C GLY A 2 -0.17 -2.46 -30.71
N ASN A 3 0.13 -1.44 -29.91
CA ASN A 3 1.45 -1.30 -29.27
C ASN A 3 1.65 -2.23 -28.07
N LEU A 4 0.61 -2.46 -27.25
CA LEU A 4 0.65 -3.37 -26.10
C LEU A 4 0.76 -4.84 -26.52
N LEU A 5 0.04 -5.23 -27.59
CA LEU A 5 0.18 -6.57 -28.16
C LEU A 5 1.58 -6.83 -28.72
N LYS A 6 2.19 -5.84 -29.39
CA LYS A 6 3.57 -5.95 -29.90
C LYS A 6 4.63 -6.10 -28.79
N VAL A 7 4.38 -5.59 -27.59
CA VAL A 7 5.27 -5.76 -26.42
C VAL A 7 5.12 -7.16 -25.81
N LEU A 8 3.89 -7.69 -25.74
CA LEU A 8 3.60 -8.98 -25.11
C LEU A 8 3.91 -10.19 -26.00
N THR A 9 3.97 -10.03 -27.33
CA THR A 9 4.19 -11.15 -28.28
C THR A 9 5.57 -11.15 -28.97
N CYS A 10 6.54 -10.34 -28.52
CA CYS A 10 7.80 -10.17 -29.24
C CYS A 10 8.81 -11.29 -28.92
N THR A 11 8.77 -12.40 -29.66
CA THR A 11 9.85 -13.42 -29.65
C THR A 11 10.90 -13.22 -30.74
N ASP A 12 10.68 -12.37 -31.76
CA ASP A 12 11.55 -12.36 -32.96
C ASP A 12 11.74 -10.97 -33.59
N LEU A 13 12.50 -10.08 -32.94
CA LEU A 13 13.03 -8.91 -33.64
C LEU A 13 14.44 -8.56 -33.16
N GLU A 14 15.45 -9.09 -33.85
CA GLU A 14 16.84 -8.65 -33.68
C GLU A 14 17.06 -7.17 -34.08
N GLN A 15 16.08 -6.53 -34.75
CA GLN A 15 16.08 -5.08 -35.07
C GLN A 15 14.66 -4.46 -35.10
N GLY A 16 13.88 -4.66 -34.03
CA GLY A 16 12.55 -4.05 -33.87
C GLY A 16 12.62 -2.65 -33.26
N PRO A 17 11.61 -1.77 -33.47
CA PRO A 17 11.59 -0.48 -32.78
C PRO A 17 11.60 -0.72 -31.27
N ASN A 18 12.66 -0.25 -30.60
CA ASN A 18 12.78 -0.28 -29.15
C ASN A 18 11.68 0.60 -28.56
N PHE A 19 10.60 -0.01 -28.08
CA PHE A 19 9.59 0.68 -27.29
C PHE A 19 10.14 0.86 -25.88
N PHE A 20 10.67 2.04 -25.60
CA PHE A 20 11.08 2.41 -24.25
C PHE A 20 9.84 2.88 -23.48
N LEU A 21 9.40 2.08 -22.51
CA LEU A 21 8.41 2.47 -21.53
C LEU A 21 9.17 2.96 -20.30
N ASP A 22 9.19 4.27 -20.09
CA ASP A 22 9.80 4.87 -18.91
C ASP A 22 8.85 4.72 -17.72
N PHE A 23 9.03 3.66 -16.95
CA PHE A 23 8.29 3.44 -15.70
C PHE A 23 8.83 4.29 -14.54
N GLU A 24 10.04 4.84 -14.66
CA GLU A 24 10.64 5.67 -13.61
C GLU A 24 10.22 7.14 -13.70
N ASN A 25 10.08 7.70 -14.92
CA ASN A 25 9.71 9.10 -15.14
C ASN A 25 8.43 9.29 -15.96
N ALA A 26 7.49 8.35 -15.90
CA ALA A 26 6.19 8.49 -16.56
C ALA A 26 5.52 9.83 -16.20
N GLN A 27 5.28 10.67 -17.22
CA GLN A 27 4.60 11.96 -17.08
C GLN A 27 3.12 11.80 -17.41
N PRO A 28 2.20 12.23 -16.52
CA PRO A 28 0.78 12.17 -16.82
C PRO A 28 0.42 13.14 -17.94
N THR A 29 -0.49 12.73 -18.82
CA THR A 29 -1.17 13.68 -19.73
C THR A 29 -2.07 14.63 -18.94
N GLU A 30 -2.49 15.75 -19.54
CA GLU A 30 -3.38 16.71 -18.85
C GLU A 30 -4.70 16.05 -18.38
N SER A 31 -5.23 15.09 -19.13
CA SER A 31 -6.42 14.31 -18.75
C SER A 31 -6.16 13.33 -17.59
N GLU A 32 -4.94 12.83 -17.43
CA GLU A 32 -4.59 11.86 -16.38
C GLU A 32 -4.12 12.54 -15.10
N LYS A 33 -3.70 13.81 -15.17
CA LYS A 33 -3.00 14.54 -14.11
C LYS A 33 -3.74 14.54 -12.78
N GLU A 34 -5.06 14.68 -12.80
CA GLU A 34 -5.88 14.65 -11.58
C GLU A 34 -5.80 13.28 -10.89
N ILE A 35 -6.09 12.21 -11.63
CA ILE A 35 -6.10 10.84 -11.12
C ILE A 35 -4.68 10.41 -10.72
N TYR A 36 -3.69 10.74 -11.54
CA TYR A 36 -2.28 10.50 -11.25
C TYR A 36 -1.88 11.13 -9.92
N ASN A 37 -2.20 12.41 -9.70
CA ASN A 37 -1.85 13.10 -8.45
C ASN A 37 -2.54 12.47 -7.24
N GLN A 38 -3.82 12.12 -7.33
CA GLN A 38 -4.55 11.46 -6.25
C GLN A 38 -3.93 10.11 -5.88
N VAL A 39 -3.63 9.29 -6.88
CA VAL A 39 -3.01 7.96 -6.71
C VAL A 39 -1.60 8.10 -6.14
N ASN A 40 -0.81 9.06 -6.65
CA ASN A 40 0.57 9.26 -6.21
C ASN A 40 0.66 9.65 -4.73
N VAL A 41 -0.30 10.42 -4.19
CA VAL A 41 -0.36 10.70 -2.75
C VAL A 41 -0.56 9.42 -1.94
N VAL A 42 -1.45 8.52 -2.39
CA VAL A 42 -1.68 7.24 -1.70
C VAL A 42 -0.45 6.33 -1.80
N LEU A 43 0.23 6.30 -2.95
CA LEU A 43 1.44 5.49 -3.12
C LEU A 43 2.62 5.99 -2.29
N LYS A 44 2.81 7.31 -2.16
CA LYS A 44 3.85 7.88 -1.28
C LYS A 44 3.66 7.49 0.19
N ASP A 45 2.41 7.45 0.65
CA ASP A 45 2.11 7.01 2.01
C ASP A 45 2.28 5.49 2.20
N ALA A 46 2.27 4.71 1.11
CA ALA A 46 2.38 3.26 1.15
C ALA A 46 3.73 2.78 1.70
N GLU A 47 4.83 3.49 1.40
CA GLU A 47 6.16 3.17 1.94
C GLU A 47 6.16 3.21 3.47
N GLY A 48 5.64 4.29 4.06
CA GLY A 48 5.54 4.41 5.52
C GLY A 48 4.61 3.37 6.15
N ILE A 49 3.56 2.94 5.45
CA ILE A 49 2.69 1.84 5.90
C ILE A 49 3.46 0.51 5.92
N LEU A 50 4.27 0.24 4.89
CA LEU A 50 5.09 -0.97 4.80
C LEU A 50 6.17 -1.00 5.88
N GLU A 51 6.85 0.12 6.14
CA GLU A 51 7.83 0.23 7.22
C GLU A 51 7.18 -0.01 8.61
N ASP A 52 6.00 0.57 8.83
CA ASP A 52 5.26 0.37 10.07
C ASP A 52 4.83 -1.09 10.27
N LEU A 53 4.51 -1.80 9.18
CA LEU A 53 4.15 -3.21 9.19
C LEU A 53 5.37 -4.11 9.42
N GLN A 54 6.49 -3.82 8.76
CA GLN A 54 7.75 -4.55 8.95
C GLN A 54 8.28 -4.43 10.39
N SER A 55 8.08 -3.27 11.01
CA SER A 55 8.47 -3.01 12.40
C SER A 55 7.46 -3.52 13.44
N TYR A 56 6.37 -4.17 13.03
CA TYR A 56 5.32 -4.64 13.93
C TYR A 56 5.75 -5.89 14.71
N ARG A 57 6.19 -5.70 15.96
CA ARG A 57 6.63 -6.82 16.84
C ARG A 57 5.49 -7.54 17.57
N GLY A 58 4.32 -6.92 17.69
CA GLY A 58 3.23 -7.43 18.54
C GLY A 58 3.50 -7.25 20.04
N ALA A 59 2.52 -7.62 20.88
CA ALA A 59 2.59 -7.58 22.35
C ALA A 59 2.22 -8.94 22.97
N GLY A 60 2.53 -10.04 22.27
CA GLY A 60 2.09 -11.38 22.67
C GLY A 60 2.73 -11.90 23.96
N HIS A 61 3.87 -11.36 24.38
CA HIS A 61 4.46 -11.69 25.67
C HIS A 61 3.69 -11.02 26.80
N GLU A 62 3.49 -9.69 26.71
CA GLU A 62 2.79 -8.90 27.70
C GLU A 62 1.33 -9.36 27.88
N ILE A 63 0.64 -9.69 26.79
CA ILE A 63 -0.72 -10.22 26.83
C ILE A 63 -0.76 -11.56 27.59
N ARG A 64 0.19 -12.46 27.32
CA ARG A 64 0.23 -13.77 28.00
C ARG A 64 0.46 -13.63 29.51
N GLU A 65 1.41 -12.77 29.91
CA GLU A 65 1.69 -12.50 31.31
C GLU A 65 0.46 -11.92 32.04
N ALA A 66 -0.22 -10.96 31.41
CA ALA A 66 -1.44 -10.37 31.97
C ALA A 66 -2.58 -11.38 32.11
N ILE A 67 -2.75 -12.32 31.16
CA ILE A 67 -3.76 -13.38 31.25
C ILE A 67 -3.41 -14.40 32.33
N GLN A 68 -2.14 -14.76 32.49
CA GLN A 68 -1.68 -15.71 33.51
C GLN A 68 -1.82 -15.16 34.94
N HIS A 69 -1.73 -13.83 35.09
CA HIS A 69 -1.82 -13.14 36.38
C HIS A 69 -2.91 -12.05 36.36
N PRO A 70 -4.20 -12.44 36.28
CA PRO A 70 -5.30 -11.48 36.05
C PRO A 70 -5.55 -10.54 37.24
N ALA A 71 -5.11 -10.90 38.44
CA ALA A 71 -5.22 -10.06 39.64
C ALA A 71 -4.07 -9.04 39.80
N ASP A 72 -3.02 -9.12 38.97
CA ASP A 72 -1.90 -8.19 39.00
C ASP A 72 -2.17 -7.00 38.06
N GLU A 73 -2.63 -5.88 38.63
CA GLU A 73 -2.95 -4.65 37.89
C GLU A 73 -1.74 -4.09 37.12
N LYS A 74 -0.50 -4.26 37.62
CA LYS A 74 0.69 -3.74 36.92
C LYS A 74 0.92 -4.47 35.61
N LEU A 75 0.66 -5.77 35.57
CA LEU A 75 0.76 -6.57 34.35
C LEU A 75 -0.37 -6.22 33.36
N GLN A 76 -1.58 -5.91 33.85
CA GLN A 76 -2.67 -5.42 33.00
C GLN A 76 -2.32 -4.08 32.35
N GLU A 77 -1.84 -3.11 33.13
CA GLU A 77 -1.43 -1.80 32.62
C GLU A 77 -0.27 -1.92 31.63
N LYS A 78 0.72 -2.79 31.89
CA LYS A 78 1.83 -3.05 30.98
C LYS A 78 1.34 -3.62 29.64
N ALA A 79 0.46 -4.61 29.67
CA ALA A 79 -0.13 -5.17 28.46
C ALA A 79 -0.96 -4.14 27.70
N TRP A 80 -1.77 -3.35 28.40
CA TRP A 80 -2.56 -2.28 27.80
C TRP A 80 -1.66 -1.23 27.12
N GLY A 81 -0.62 -0.77 27.81
CA GLY A 81 0.34 0.21 27.30
C GLY A 81 1.11 -0.30 26.08
N ALA A 82 1.39 -1.61 25.99
CA ALA A 82 2.03 -2.22 24.83
C ALA A 82 1.05 -2.41 23.65
N VAL A 83 -0.21 -2.78 23.93
CA VAL A 83 -1.21 -3.10 22.89
C VAL A 83 -1.79 -1.86 22.23
N VAL A 84 -2.09 -0.80 22.98
CA VAL A 84 -2.76 0.39 22.45
C VAL A 84 -2.02 1.02 21.25
N PRO A 85 -0.69 1.24 21.28
CA PRO A 85 0.06 1.75 20.12
C PRO A 85 -0.01 0.82 18.91
N LEU A 86 0.01 -0.49 19.13
CA LEU A 86 -0.06 -1.51 18.08
C LEU A 86 -1.44 -1.51 17.41
N VAL A 87 -2.51 -1.40 18.19
CA VAL A 87 -3.87 -1.24 17.67
C VAL A 87 -4.00 0.06 16.88
N GLY A 88 -3.32 1.13 17.31
CA GLY A 88 -3.18 2.36 16.54
C GLY A 88 -2.58 2.14 15.14
N LYS A 89 -1.52 1.33 15.03
CA LYS A 89 -0.96 0.93 13.74
C LYS A 89 -1.94 0.11 12.90
N LEU A 90 -2.62 -0.87 13.51
CA LEU A 90 -3.64 -1.68 12.80
C LEU A 90 -4.78 -0.80 12.26
N LYS A 91 -5.23 0.18 13.04
CA LYS A 91 -6.21 1.17 12.60
C LYS A 91 -5.69 1.97 11.39
N LYS A 92 -4.45 2.47 11.46
CA LYS A 92 -3.80 3.19 10.35
C LYS A 92 -3.76 2.33 9.07
N PHE A 93 -3.45 1.04 9.19
CA PHE A 93 -3.43 0.12 8.04
C PHE A 93 -4.81 -0.06 7.41
N TYR A 94 -5.85 -0.19 8.23
CA TYR A 94 -7.22 -0.28 7.75
C TYR A 94 -7.69 1.02 7.07
N GLU A 95 -7.40 2.18 7.67
CA GLU A 95 -7.74 3.47 7.05
C GLU A 95 -7.01 3.67 5.71
N PHE A 96 -5.76 3.18 5.62
CA PHE A 96 -5.02 3.17 4.36
C PHE A 96 -5.66 2.28 3.30
N SER A 97 -6.21 1.12 3.65
CA SER A 97 -6.86 0.24 2.65
C SER A 97 -8.07 0.92 1.98
N GLN A 98 -8.81 1.75 2.72
CA GLN A 98 -9.93 2.51 2.16
C GLN A 98 -9.45 3.57 1.16
N ARG A 99 -8.31 4.21 1.43
CA ARG A 99 -7.68 5.16 0.50
C ARG A 99 -7.20 4.46 -0.77
N LEU A 100 -6.63 3.26 -0.62
CA LEU A 100 -6.19 2.44 -1.74
C LEU A 100 -7.36 2.02 -2.64
N GLU A 101 -8.50 1.65 -2.04
CA GLU A 101 -9.72 1.32 -2.79
C GLU A 101 -10.21 2.52 -3.63
N ALA A 102 -10.24 3.72 -3.03
CA ALA A 102 -10.65 4.93 -3.72
C ALA A 102 -9.73 5.26 -4.91
N ALA A 103 -8.41 5.15 -4.71
CA ALA A 103 -7.42 5.34 -5.77
C ALA A 103 -7.59 4.32 -6.90
N LEU A 104 -7.83 3.05 -6.55
CA LEU A 104 -8.08 1.98 -7.53
C LEU A 104 -9.33 2.25 -8.38
N ARG A 105 -10.43 2.68 -7.76
CA ARG A 105 -11.66 3.04 -8.48
C ARG A 105 -11.40 4.19 -9.47
N GLY A 106 -10.64 5.21 -9.08
CA GLY A 106 -10.24 6.31 -9.97
C GLY A 106 -9.41 5.84 -11.16
N LEU A 107 -8.41 4.98 -10.92
CA LEU A 107 -7.60 4.36 -11.98
C LEU A 107 -8.45 3.54 -12.95
N LEU A 108 -9.31 2.67 -12.43
CA LEU A 108 -10.19 1.86 -13.27
C LEU A 108 -11.12 2.74 -14.10
N GLY A 109 -11.70 3.79 -13.50
CA GLY A 109 -12.51 4.77 -14.22
C GLY A 109 -11.79 5.36 -15.43
N ALA A 110 -10.55 5.84 -15.28
CA ALA A 110 -9.76 6.35 -16.39
C ALA A 110 -9.40 5.28 -17.42
N LEU A 111 -8.96 4.11 -16.98
CA LEU A 111 -8.41 3.08 -17.85
C LEU A 111 -9.48 2.24 -18.56
N THR A 112 -10.73 2.30 -18.12
CA THR A 112 -11.86 1.57 -18.73
C THR A 112 -12.94 2.48 -19.32
N SER A 113 -12.68 3.79 -19.43
CA SER A 113 -13.60 4.70 -20.12
C SER A 113 -13.55 4.45 -21.64
N THR A 114 -14.67 4.00 -22.21
CA THR A 114 -14.93 3.90 -23.66
C THR A 114 -15.18 5.24 -24.32
#